data_AF-A0A7W0Q2J8-F1
#
_entry.id   AF-A0A7W0Q2J8-F1
#
_cell.length_a   1.000
_cell.length_b   1.000
_cell.length_c   1.000
_cell.angle_alpha   90.00
_cell.angle_beta   90.00
_cell.angle_gamma   90.00
#
_symmetry.space_group_name_H-M   'P 1'
#
loop_
_entity.id
_entity.type
_entity.pdbx_description
1 polymer ?
#
loop_
_entity_poly.entity_id
_entity_poly.type
_entity_poly.pdbx_seq_one_letter_code
_entity_poly.pdbx_strand_id
1 'polypeptide(L)'
;MSLRPLASSLVAVVLSFGSLMLGACGPTSNRSCSGSDIDIESDPNNCGSCGNVCSDGFACIDSRCLAGMCQPGKVEACYTGQEGTEDIGPCAGGMRTCEEGGIWSTCEGEVTPAAENCADGIDNNCNGEVDEDTDRDMDGFTTCAGDCCDSTECSKPELVNPGAFDAPGNMVDDDCSGVADDTALLCDQALNSNSTSAMDFAKAIDICQTATATDKKWGVIDGKITLADGTGVPDKEGYSIRPKFGAGALPQGGVSLAIISSGGAAAKGDVLPGYHDWVSYTHTGTNKSAYPADFYAANGNTIPNAPGCSPPTGTTANDPVMLTFRVRVPTNAKSFKLYTNFYSAEFPEWTCSSFNDFFVVLLDSTYAGTPANPTDKNLAFYTPAGSMTKVPVGVNLGHGNTGLFTQCVNGATGCNGMAGTISTCTGTNLLTGTGFDDPNSGSCDSGSLEGGATGWLETRGNVTPGEIITLRIAIWDTSDHSWDSLAIVDGFQWSTEVAQPGTDILIKK
;
A
#
# COMPACT_ATOMS: atom_id res chain seq x y z
N MET A 1 56.71 -19.21 -27.73
CA MET A 1 55.91 -20.02 -28.68
C MET A 1 54.83 -19.08 -29.23
N SER A 2 55.05 -18.35 -30.33
CA SER A 2 55.16 -18.77 -31.74
C SER A 2 53.80 -19.11 -32.38
N LEU A 3 53.31 -18.14 -33.19
CA LEU A 3 52.56 -18.26 -34.47
C LEU A 3 51.12 -18.84 -34.39
N ARG A 4 50.09 -18.46 -35.17
CA ARG A 4 49.81 -17.50 -36.26
C ARG A 4 48.26 -17.52 -36.50
N PRO A 5 47.68 -16.59 -37.29
CA PRO A 5 46.23 -16.41 -37.44
C PRO A 5 45.59 -17.27 -38.55
N LEU A 6 44.28 -17.51 -38.46
CA LEU A 6 43.48 -18.22 -39.47
C LEU A 6 42.93 -17.21 -40.51
N ALA A 7 43.37 -17.37 -41.75
CA ALA A 7 42.69 -16.89 -42.94
C ALA A 7 41.83 -18.04 -43.50
N SER A 8 40.64 -17.73 -44.03
CA SER A 8 39.86 -18.71 -44.80
C SER A 8 39.46 -18.13 -46.15
N SER A 9 39.73 -18.93 -47.16
CA SER A 9 39.81 -18.61 -48.58
C SER A 9 38.46 -18.48 -49.28
N LEU A 10 38.40 -17.54 -50.23
CA LEU A 10 37.49 -17.58 -51.37
C LEU A 10 37.72 -18.86 -52.18
N VAL A 11 36.64 -19.61 -52.44
CA VAL A 11 36.60 -20.66 -53.48
C VAL A 11 35.57 -20.25 -54.52
N ALA A 12 36.04 -19.96 -55.73
CA ALA A 12 35.20 -19.79 -56.91
C ALA A 12 34.88 -21.17 -57.50
N VAL A 13 33.60 -21.48 -57.64
CA VAL A 13 33.11 -22.63 -58.41
C VAL A 13 32.25 -22.11 -59.56
N VAL A 14 32.72 -22.31 -60.78
CA VAL A 14 31.98 -22.10 -62.02
C VAL A 14 31.21 -23.39 -62.31
N LEU A 15 29.88 -23.33 -62.40
CA LEU A 15 29.06 -24.43 -62.93
C LEU A 15 27.95 -23.91 -63.88
N SER A 16 28.03 -24.46 -65.08
CA SER A 16 27.18 -24.48 -66.27
C SER A 16 25.72 -24.00 -66.22
N PHE A 17 25.36 -23.24 -67.26
CA PHE A 17 24.00 -22.97 -67.74
C PHE A 17 23.21 -24.25 -68.02
N GLY A 18 22.09 -24.43 -67.32
CA GLY A 18 20.99 -25.32 -67.70
C GLY A 18 19.70 -24.53 -67.72
N SER A 19 19.13 -24.31 -68.90
CA SER A 19 17.80 -23.73 -69.08
C SER A 19 16.75 -24.64 -68.45
N LEU A 20 16.25 -24.23 -67.28
CA LEU A 20 15.01 -24.75 -66.72
C LEU A 20 13.89 -23.74 -66.98
N MET A 21 12.79 -24.27 -67.51
CA MET A 21 11.54 -23.58 -67.81
C MET A 21 11.10 -22.67 -66.66
N LEU A 22 10.60 -21.48 -67.01
CA LEU A 22 9.84 -20.61 -66.10
C LEU A 22 8.67 -21.41 -65.52
N GLY A 23 8.80 -21.82 -64.26
CA GLY A 23 7.64 -22.09 -63.40
C GLY A 23 6.98 -20.75 -63.10
N ALA A 24 5.70 -20.65 -63.42
CA ALA A 24 4.88 -19.47 -63.21
C ALA A 24 5.02 -18.92 -61.79
N CYS A 25 5.16 -17.60 -61.66
CA CYS A 25 4.82 -16.89 -60.44
C CYS A 25 3.37 -17.22 -60.09
N GLY A 26 3.11 -17.81 -58.91
CA GLY A 26 1.78 -17.80 -58.33
C GLY A 26 1.56 -16.46 -57.61
N PRO A 27 0.44 -15.76 -57.82
CA PRO A 27 -0.04 -14.75 -56.88
C PRO A 27 -1.03 -15.44 -55.92
N THR A 28 -0.74 -15.49 -54.62
CA THR A 28 -1.02 -14.48 -53.59
C THR A 28 -2.40 -14.69 -52.96
N SER A 29 -2.53 -14.21 -51.73
CA SER A 29 -3.70 -14.01 -50.86
C SER A 29 -4.97 -13.40 -51.49
N ASN A 30 -5.07 -13.31 -52.83
CA ASN A 30 -6.18 -12.70 -53.54
C ASN A 30 -7.12 -13.75 -54.15
N ARG A 31 -8.44 -13.53 -54.00
CA ARG A 31 -9.48 -14.33 -54.66
C ARG A 31 -10.18 -13.48 -55.72
N SER A 32 -10.45 -14.07 -56.89
CA SER A 32 -11.19 -13.38 -57.96
C SER A 32 -12.64 -13.13 -57.52
N CYS A 33 -12.94 -11.90 -57.12
CA CYS A 33 -14.26 -11.42 -56.77
C CYS A 33 -14.79 -10.57 -57.94
N SER A 34 -15.85 -11.03 -58.61
CA SER A 34 -16.47 -10.29 -59.74
C SER A 34 -15.51 -9.91 -60.88
N GLY A 35 -14.47 -10.72 -61.12
CA GLY A 35 -13.48 -10.50 -62.17
C GLY A 35 -12.29 -9.61 -61.78
N SER A 36 -12.19 -9.23 -60.50
CA SER A 36 -11.06 -8.49 -59.93
C SER A 36 -10.39 -9.30 -58.82
N ASP A 37 -9.07 -9.27 -58.75
CA ASP A 37 -8.31 -9.91 -57.67
C ASP A 37 -8.41 -9.04 -56.41
N ILE A 38 -9.14 -9.51 -55.39
CA ILE A 38 -9.31 -8.82 -54.12
C ILE A 38 -8.56 -9.58 -53.02
N ASP A 39 -7.86 -8.84 -52.15
CA ASP A 39 -7.20 -9.38 -50.96
C ASP A 39 -8.27 -9.85 -49.96
N ILE A 40 -8.29 -11.14 -49.65
CA ILE A 40 -9.24 -11.69 -48.67
C ILE A 40 -8.61 -11.89 -47.29
N GLU A 41 -7.30 -11.70 -47.17
CA GLU A 41 -6.56 -11.87 -45.92
C GLU A 41 -6.58 -10.62 -45.05
N SER A 42 -6.58 -9.42 -45.67
CA SER A 42 -6.51 -8.14 -44.95
C SER A 42 -7.59 -7.11 -45.33
N ASP A 43 -8.36 -7.29 -46.41
CA ASP A 43 -9.41 -6.34 -46.77
C ASP A 43 -10.63 -6.47 -45.82
N PRO A 44 -10.95 -5.44 -45.02
CA PRO A 44 -12.09 -5.47 -44.13
C PRO A 44 -13.43 -5.60 -44.84
N ASN A 45 -13.51 -5.36 -46.16
CA ASN A 45 -14.74 -5.49 -46.94
C ASN A 45 -14.89 -6.87 -47.61
N ASN A 46 -13.86 -7.71 -47.58
CA ASN A 46 -13.81 -8.99 -48.30
C ASN A 46 -13.14 -10.10 -47.47
N CYS A 47 -13.23 -10.02 -46.15
CA CYS A 47 -12.44 -10.82 -45.23
C CYS A 47 -12.79 -12.32 -45.30
N GLY A 48 -11.85 -13.16 -45.71
CA GLY A 48 -12.01 -14.60 -45.95
C GLY A 48 -12.93 -14.99 -47.10
N SER A 49 -13.79 -14.09 -47.58
CA SER A 49 -14.64 -14.28 -48.76
C SER A 49 -15.16 -12.95 -49.31
N CYS A 50 -15.41 -12.91 -50.62
CA CYS A 50 -15.91 -11.73 -51.32
C CYS A 50 -17.20 -11.18 -50.67
N GLY A 51 -17.20 -9.89 -50.35
CA GLY A 51 -18.32 -9.18 -49.74
C GLY A 51 -18.55 -9.48 -48.26
N ASN A 52 -17.66 -10.23 -47.60
CA ASN A 52 -17.72 -10.43 -46.16
C ASN A 52 -17.05 -9.25 -45.44
N VAL A 53 -17.88 -8.28 -45.05
CA VAL A 53 -17.44 -7.07 -44.36
C VAL A 53 -17.32 -7.34 -42.86
N CYS A 54 -16.17 -7.01 -42.25
CA CYS A 54 -16.02 -7.05 -40.81
C CYS A 54 -16.85 -5.94 -40.14
N SER A 55 -17.55 -6.29 -39.07
CA SER A 55 -18.35 -5.32 -38.29
C SER A 55 -17.47 -4.37 -37.48
N ASP A 56 -18.05 -3.27 -37.00
CA ASP A 56 -17.33 -2.30 -36.16
C ASP A 56 -16.64 -2.99 -34.96
N GLY A 57 -15.37 -2.63 -34.73
CA GLY A 57 -14.51 -3.25 -33.71
C GLY A 57 -13.83 -4.55 -34.13
N PHE A 58 -13.96 -4.96 -35.40
CA PHE A 58 -13.26 -6.12 -35.97
C PHE A 58 -12.35 -5.73 -37.14
N ALA A 59 -11.17 -6.35 -37.16
CA ALA A 59 -10.19 -6.24 -38.24
C ALA A 59 -10.10 -7.55 -39.04
N CYS A 60 -9.75 -7.45 -40.33
CA CYS A 60 -9.46 -8.65 -41.11
C CYS A 60 -8.02 -9.09 -40.83
N ILE A 61 -7.89 -10.20 -40.10
CA ILE A 61 -6.61 -10.76 -39.69
C ILE A 61 -6.62 -12.23 -40.12
N ASP A 62 -5.71 -12.60 -41.01
CA ASP A 62 -5.59 -13.96 -41.56
C ASP A 62 -6.93 -14.52 -42.09
N SER A 63 -7.61 -13.74 -42.94
CA SER A 63 -8.91 -14.13 -43.54
C SER A 63 -10.06 -14.31 -42.53
N ARG A 64 -9.95 -13.73 -41.33
CA ARG A 64 -10.99 -13.80 -40.29
C ARG A 64 -11.25 -12.42 -39.70
N CYS A 65 -12.51 -12.10 -39.48
CA CYS A 65 -12.87 -10.94 -38.67
C CYS A 65 -12.58 -11.27 -37.20
N LEU A 66 -11.48 -10.73 -36.68
CA LEU A 66 -11.07 -10.83 -35.29
C LEU A 66 -11.23 -9.46 -34.62
N ALA A 67 -11.41 -9.44 -33.31
CA ALA A 67 -11.49 -8.18 -32.57
C ALA A 67 -10.19 -7.38 -32.78
N GLY A 68 -10.31 -6.13 -33.22
CA GLY A 68 -9.17 -5.28 -33.55
C GLY A 68 -9.61 -3.82 -33.66
N MET A 69 -8.82 -2.93 -33.07
CA MET A 69 -9.09 -1.48 -33.06
C MET A 69 -8.75 -0.82 -34.41
N CYS A 70 -7.95 -1.50 -35.24
CA CYS A 70 -7.45 -0.99 -36.51
C CYS A 70 -7.14 -2.13 -37.49
N GLN A 71 -6.96 -1.79 -38.78
CA GLN A 71 -6.52 -2.76 -39.80
C GLN A 71 -4.99 -2.87 -39.82
N PRO A 72 -4.41 -4.08 -39.78
CA PRO A 72 -2.96 -4.27 -39.86
C PRO A 72 -2.31 -3.49 -41.01
N GLY A 73 -1.16 -2.87 -40.74
CA GLY A 73 -0.42 -2.05 -41.70
C GLY A 73 -1.00 -0.67 -41.97
N LYS A 74 -2.19 -0.32 -41.43
CA LYS A 74 -2.67 1.06 -41.45
C LYS A 74 -1.72 1.92 -40.62
N VAL A 75 -1.39 3.10 -41.14
CA VAL A 75 -0.61 4.13 -40.42
C VAL A 75 -1.46 5.37 -40.27
N GLU A 76 -1.44 6.00 -39.10
CA GLU A 76 -2.13 7.27 -38.87
C GLU A 76 -1.34 8.19 -37.95
N ALA A 77 -1.63 9.49 -38.05
CA ALA A 77 -1.12 10.47 -37.12
C ALA A 77 -1.67 10.20 -35.72
N CYS A 78 -0.86 10.50 -34.73
CA CYS A 78 -1.21 10.36 -33.33
C CYS A 78 -0.49 11.41 -32.51
N TYR A 79 -1.02 11.66 -31.33
CA TYR A 79 -0.41 12.50 -30.32
C TYR A 79 -0.99 12.06 -28.98
N THR A 80 -0.12 11.76 -28.02
CA THR A 80 -0.53 11.30 -26.68
C THR A 80 -0.40 12.39 -25.62
N GLY A 81 0.21 13.53 -25.96
CA GLY A 81 0.24 14.72 -25.11
C GLY A 81 -1.14 15.36 -24.98
N GLN A 82 -1.25 16.33 -24.06
CA GLN A 82 -2.53 17.01 -23.80
C GLN A 82 -3.06 17.74 -25.05
N GLU A 83 -4.38 17.65 -25.28
CA GLU A 83 -5.06 18.41 -26.32
C GLU A 83 -4.75 19.91 -26.21
N GLY A 84 -4.32 20.51 -27.33
CA GLY A 84 -3.93 21.91 -27.40
C GLY A 84 -2.44 22.18 -27.27
N THR A 85 -1.61 21.18 -26.97
CA THR A 85 -0.13 21.31 -26.92
C THR A 85 0.58 20.85 -28.19
N GLU A 86 -0.11 20.12 -29.07
CA GLU A 86 0.43 19.68 -30.37
C GLU A 86 0.82 20.89 -31.22
N ASP A 87 2.00 20.85 -31.82
CA ASP A 87 2.58 21.91 -32.65
C ASP A 87 2.87 23.24 -31.91
N ILE A 88 2.96 23.23 -30.58
CA ILE A 88 3.45 24.34 -29.75
C ILE A 88 4.88 24.04 -29.28
N GLY A 89 5.79 24.99 -29.47
CA GLY A 89 7.19 24.83 -29.07
C GLY A 89 7.85 23.61 -29.76
N PRO A 90 8.50 22.70 -29.00
CA PRO A 90 9.06 21.45 -29.49
C PRO A 90 8.03 20.33 -29.64
N CYS A 91 6.81 20.45 -29.09
CA CYS A 91 5.82 19.39 -29.11
C CYS A 91 5.29 19.14 -30.53
N ALA A 92 5.17 17.86 -30.86
CA ALA A 92 4.76 17.42 -32.19
C ALA A 92 4.07 16.06 -32.14
N GLY A 93 3.08 15.87 -32.99
CA GLY A 93 2.48 14.57 -33.27
C GLY A 93 3.46 13.58 -33.90
N GLY A 94 3.22 12.30 -33.66
CA GLY A 94 3.93 11.18 -34.26
C GLY A 94 3.05 10.39 -35.23
N MET A 95 3.53 9.20 -35.58
CA MET A 95 2.80 8.23 -36.40
C MET A 95 2.70 6.89 -35.67
N ARG A 96 1.53 6.29 -35.68
CA ARG A 96 1.31 4.94 -35.16
C ARG A 96 0.95 3.99 -36.28
N THR A 97 1.44 2.77 -36.19
CA THR A 97 1.17 1.70 -37.15
C THR A 97 0.32 0.63 -36.48
N CYS A 98 -0.71 0.15 -37.17
CA CYS A 98 -1.51 -0.95 -36.68
C CYS A 98 -0.74 -2.25 -36.89
N GLU A 99 -0.43 -2.94 -35.80
CA GLU A 99 0.30 -4.20 -35.83
C GLU A 99 -0.60 -5.35 -36.32
N GLU A 100 0.01 -6.51 -36.62
CA GLU A 100 -0.70 -7.69 -37.13
C GLU A 100 -1.87 -8.14 -36.23
N GLY A 101 -1.79 -7.87 -34.92
CA GLY A 101 -2.85 -8.15 -33.96
C GLY A 101 -4.05 -7.21 -33.99
N GLY A 102 -4.09 -6.21 -34.87
CA GLY A 102 -5.16 -5.21 -34.91
C GLY A 102 -5.10 -4.21 -33.74
N ILE A 103 -3.90 -3.98 -33.20
CA ILE A 103 -3.62 -3.06 -32.10
C ILE A 103 -2.64 -1.99 -32.61
N TRP A 104 -2.85 -0.74 -32.21
CA TRP A 104 -1.93 0.34 -32.55
C TRP A 104 -0.61 0.22 -31.79
N SER A 105 0.51 0.47 -32.48
CA SER A 105 1.80 0.72 -31.85
C SER A 105 1.74 1.98 -30.96
N THR A 106 2.80 2.23 -30.20
CA THR A 106 3.04 3.57 -29.62
C THR A 106 3.11 4.63 -30.73
N CYS A 107 2.94 5.89 -30.37
CA CYS A 107 3.03 6.97 -31.31
C CYS A 107 4.49 7.32 -31.59
N GLU A 108 5.06 6.76 -32.66
CA GLU A 108 6.47 6.93 -32.98
C GLU A 108 6.76 8.36 -33.46
N GLY A 109 7.78 8.98 -32.84
CA GLY A 109 8.25 10.31 -33.21
C GLY A 109 7.45 11.46 -32.61
N GLU A 110 6.50 11.18 -31.73
CA GLU A 110 5.85 12.25 -30.95
C GLU A 110 6.85 12.90 -29.98
N VAL A 111 6.61 14.18 -29.69
CA VAL A 111 7.23 14.93 -28.59
C VAL A 111 6.08 15.52 -27.79
N THR A 112 5.88 15.03 -26.58
CA THR A 112 4.83 15.47 -25.66
C THR A 112 5.38 16.52 -24.68
N PRO A 113 4.51 17.27 -23.98
CA PRO A 113 4.93 18.19 -22.93
C PRO A 113 5.82 17.49 -21.90
N ALA A 114 6.85 18.20 -21.45
CA ALA A 114 7.72 17.80 -20.36
C ALA A 114 7.79 18.92 -19.31
N ALA A 115 8.32 18.61 -18.13
CA ALA A 115 8.56 19.63 -17.11
C ALA A 115 9.47 20.75 -17.65
N GLU A 116 9.17 21.99 -17.26
CA GLU A 116 9.85 23.18 -17.78
C GLU A 116 11.30 23.27 -17.31
N ASN A 117 12.21 23.57 -18.24
CA ASN A 117 13.60 23.87 -17.97
C ASN A 117 13.88 25.33 -18.28
N CYS A 118 13.75 26.15 -17.25
CA CYS A 118 13.73 27.61 -17.35
C CYS A 118 15.05 28.32 -17.66
N ALA A 119 15.99 27.62 -18.28
CA ALA A 119 17.26 28.17 -18.69
C ALA A 119 17.75 27.64 -20.04
N ASP A 120 16.94 26.86 -20.77
CA ASP A 120 17.33 26.33 -22.08
C ASP A 120 16.75 27.11 -23.26
N GLY A 121 15.83 28.05 -23.02
CA GLY A 121 15.22 28.87 -24.05
C GLY A 121 14.22 28.11 -24.94
N ILE A 122 13.69 26.99 -24.44
CA ILE A 122 12.70 26.13 -25.08
C ILE A 122 11.44 26.12 -24.20
N ASP A 123 10.28 26.15 -24.83
CA ASP A 123 8.97 25.90 -24.21
C ASP A 123 8.82 24.38 -23.99
N ASN A 124 9.30 23.82 -22.88
CA ASN A 124 9.34 22.35 -22.74
C ASN A 124 7.97 21.75 -22.44
N ASN A 125 7.09 22.50 -21.77
CA ASN A 125 5.73 22.06 -21.46
C ASN A 125 4.71 22.43 -22.56
N CYS A 126 5.15 23.11 -23.62
CA CYS A 126 4.39 23.41 -24.83
C CYS A 126 3.12 24.22 -24.54
N ASN A 127 3.21 25.16 -23.59
CA ASN A 127 2.12 26.05 -23.19
C ASN A 127 2.14 27.40 -23.94
N GLY A 128 3.17 27.65 -24.75
CA GLY A 128 3.35 28.84 -25.58
C GLY A 128 4.17 29.95 -24.93
N GLU A 129 4.65 29.77 -23.70
CA GLU A 129 5.64 30.59 -23.03
C GLU A 129 7.01 29.88 -23.04
N VAL A 130 8.10 30.62 -22.83
CA VAL A 130 9.46 30.06 -22.84
C VAL A 130 10.10 30.42 -21.52
N ASP A 131 10.66 29.42 -20.83
CA ASP A 131 11.35 29.58 -19.56
C ASP A 131 10.49 30.27 -18.48
N GLU A 132 9.19 30.03 -18.44
CA GLU A 132 8.31 30.62 -17.42
C GLU A 132 8.54 30.01 -16.04
N ASP A 133 8.49 30.85 -15.00
CA ASP A 133 8.59 30.47 -13.58
C ASP A 133 7.32 30.92 -12.85
N THR A 134 6.22 30.22 -13.12
CA THR A 134 4.91 30.54 -12.55
C THR A 134 4.38 29.38 -11.70
N ASP A 135 3.56 29.74 -10.72
CA ASP A 135 2.74 28.86 -9.87
C ASP A 135 1.29 29.28 -10.14
N ARG A 136 0.73 28.79 -11.26
CA ARG A 136 -0.56 29.18 -11.81
C ARG A 136 -1.71 28.50 -11.06
N ASP A 137 -1.52 27.30 -10.54
CA ASP A 137 -2.53 26.56 -9.78
C ASP A 137 -2.52 26.86 -8.26
N MET A 138 -1.46 27.54 -7.77
CA MET A 138 -1.26 27.97 -6.39
C MET A 138 -1.01 26.81 -5.41
N ASP A 139 -0.43 25.71 -5.87
CA ASP A 139 -0.10 24.55 -5.04
C ASP A 139 1.27 24.71 -4.32
N GLY A 140 2.04 25.74 -4.68
CA GLY A 140 3.33 26.10 -4.09
C GLY A 140 4.54 25.52 -4.82
N PHE A 141 4.35 24.85 -5.96
CA PHE A 141 5.37 24.52 -6.93
C PHE A 141 5.24 25.42 -8.14
N THR A 142 6.38 25.78 -8.74
CA THR A 142 6.40 26.49 -10.00
C THR A 142 6.82 25.52 -11.09
N THR A 143 6.52 25.85 -12.35
CA THR A 143 7.06 25.18 -13.54
C THR A 143 8.57 24.90 -13.40
N CYS A 144 9.37 25.89 -12.99
CA CYS A 144 10.82 25.72 -12.76
C CYS A 144 11.21 24.92 -11.52
N ALA A 145 10.29 24.75 -10.57
CA ALA A 145 10.48 23.90 -9.40
C ALA A 145 10.19 22.42 -9.69
N GLY A 146 9.96 22.07 -10.95
CA GLY A 146 9.70 20.71 -11.42
C GLY A 146 8.22 20.36 -11.49
N ASP A 147 7.33 21.35 -11.40
CA ASP A 147 5.90 21.10 -11.62
C ASP A 147 5.63 20.75 -13.08
N CYS A 148 5.15 19.53 -13.29
CA CYS A 148 4.80 18.99 -14.60
C CYS A 148 3.34 19.30 -14.98
N CYS A 149 2.55 19.90 -14.07
CA CYS A 149 1.19 20.32 -14.35
C CYS A 149 0.76 21.56 -13.56
N ASP A 150 1.21 22.73 -14.02
CA ASP A 150 0.90 24.02 -13.38
C ASP A 150 -0.44 24.64 -13.89
N SER A 151 -0.96 24.22 -15.05
CA SER A 151 -2.15 24.86 -15.64
C SER A 151 -3.03 23.96 -16.54
N THR A 152 -2.73 23.88 -17.83
CA THR A 152 -3.50 23.12 -18.82
C THR A 152 -2.67 21.97 -19.38
N GLU A 153 -1.68 21.50 -18.63
CA GLU A 153 -0.83 20.37 -18.98
C GLU A 153 -1.39 19.04 -18.45
N CYS A 154 -2.35 19.10 -17.51
CA CYS A 154 -3.15 17.96 -17.05
C CYS A 154 -4.57 18.38 -16.60
N SER A 155 -5.39 17.39 -16.22
CA SER A 155 -6.80 17.61 -15.86
C SER A 155 -7.05 18.14 -14.45
N LYS A 156 -6.08 17.99 -13.54
CA LYS A 156 -6.15 18.40 -12.14
C LYS A 156 -4.78 18.90 -11.66
N PRO A 157 -4.35 20.10 -12.12
CA PRO A 157 -3.09 20.71 -11.72
C PRO A 157 -2.84 20.63 -10.22
N GLU A 158 -3.87 20.94 -9.42
CA GLU A 158 -3.75 21.08 -7.96
C GLU A 158 -3.42 19.78 -7.20
N LEU A 159 -3.32 18.64 -7.90
CA LEU A 159 -2.97 17.34 -7.34
C LEU A 159 -1.63 16.79 -7.86
N VAL A 160 -0.98 17.50 -8.79
CA VAL A 160 0.18 17.02 -9.54
C VAL A 160 1.35 17.98 -9.30
N ASN A 161 2.39 17.53 -8.61
CA ASN A 161 3.62 18.28 -8.37
C ASN A 161 4.69 17.38 -7.70
N PRO A 162 5.97 17.77 -7.65
CA PRO A 162 7.03 17.00 -6.99
C PRO A 162 6.84 16.71 -5.48
N GLY A 163 5.85 17.33 -4.84
CA GLY A 163 5.46 17.09 -3.45
C GLY A 163 4.37 16.05 -3.26
N ALA A 164 3.71 15.63 -4.34
CA ALA A 164 2.60 14.71 -4.35
C ALA A 164 3.06 13.25 -4.21
N PHE A 165 2.10 12.35 -4.05
CA PHE A 165 2.31 10.91 -4.24
C PHE A 165 1.45 10.44 -5.42
N ASP A 166 1.92 9.43 -6.15
CA ASP A 166 1.11 8.81 -7.20
C ASP A 166 -0.09 8.08 -6.62
N ALA A 167 -1.27 8.57 -7.00
CA ALA A 167 -2.53 8.04 -6.54
C ALA A 167 -2.92 6.82 -7.39
N PRO A 168 -2.87 5.60 -6.82
CA PRO A 168 -2.83 4.39 -7.62
C PRO A 168 -4.06 4.21 -8.52
N GLY A 169 -3.79 3.99 -9.80
CA GLY A 169 -4.76 3.61 -10.83
C GLY A 169 -5.46 4.81 -11.48
N ASN A 170 -4.92 6.02 -11.35
CA ASN A 170 -5.42 7.20 -12.04
C ASN A 170 -4.73 7.42 -13.42
N MET A 171 -3.64 6.70 -13.71
CA MET A 171 -2.79 6.85 -14.91
C MET A 171 -2.22 8.26 -15.09
N VAL A 172 -2.05 8.99 -13.99
CA VAL A 172 -1.39 10.30 -13.94
C VAL A 172 -0.05 10.13 -13.24
N ASP A 173 0.96 10.85 -13.73
CA ASP A 173 2.21 11.06 -13.01
C ASP A 173 1.98 12.20 -12.03
N ASP A 174 1.49 11.88 -10.82
CA ASP A 174 1.12 12.91 -9.85
C ASP A 174 2.36 13.55 -9.23
N ASP A 175 3.45 12.79 -9.08
CA ASP A 175 4.68 13.25 -8.42
C ASP A 175 5.74 13.81 -9.38
N CYS A 176 5.42 13.90 -10.67
CA CYS A 176 6.30 14.41 -11.73
C CYS A 176 7.62 13.65 -11.86
N SER A 177 7.63 12.34 -11.56
CA SER A 177 8.79 11.46 -11.72
C SER A 177 9.09 11.10 -13.17
N GLY A 178 8.15 11.34 -14.07
CA GLY A 178 8.16 10.91 -15.47
C GLY A 178 7.51 9.55 -15.70
N VAL A 179 6.90 8.93 -14.67
CA VAL A 179 6.24 7.62 -14.77
C VAL A 179 4.92 7.64 -14.00
N ALA A 180 3.80 7.56 -14.72
CA ALA A 180 2.49 7.47 -14.08
C ALA A 180 2.32 6.23 -13.21
N ASP A 181 1.65 6.39 -12.06
CA ASP A 181 1.31 5.32 -11.12
C ASP A 181 2.53 4.50 -10.62
N ASP A 182 3.71 5.11 -10.49
CA ASP A 182 4.95 4.40 -10.12
C ASP A 182 5.21 4.33 -8.59
N THR A 183 4.14 4.39 -7.79
CA THR A 183 4.17 4.37 -6.32
C THR A 183 5.26 3.42 -5.81
N ALA A 184 6.27 3.96 -5.12
CA ALA A 184 7.43 3.22 -4.66
C ALA A 184 7.03 2.04 -3.74
N LEU A 185 6.83 0.87 -4.33
CA LEU A 185 6.13 -0.26 -3.71
C LEU A 185 7.03 -1.21 -2.91
N LEU A 186 8.35 -0.99 -2.88
CA LEU A 186 9.25 -2.01 -2.33
C LEU A 186 10.55 -1.46 -1.73
N CYS A 187 10.48 -1.04 -0.48
CA CYS A 187 11.63 -0.58 0.32
C CYS A 187 11.90 -1.43 1.57
N ASP A 188 11.08 -2.44 1.80
CA ASP A 188 11.01 -3.23 3.02
C ASP A 188 11.62 -4.64 2.86
N GLN A 189 12.40 -4.82 1.79
CA GLN A 189 13.19 -6.01 1.56
C GLN A 189 14.44 -6.05 2.45
N ALA A 190 14.82 -7.27 2.85
CA ALA A 190 16.06 -7.54 3.57
C ALA A 190 16.25 -6.69 4.86
N LEU A 191 15.15 -6.26 5.48
CA LEU A 191 15.17 -5.61 6.78
C LEU A 191 15.57 -6.62 7.85
N ASN A 192 16.42 -6.19 8.78
CA ASN A 192 16.84 -7.05 9.89
C ASN A 192 15.68 -7.25 10.85
N SER A 193 15.47 -8.50 11.24
CA SER A 193 14.32 -8.86 12.06
C SER A 193 14.35 -8.26 13.47
N ASN A 194 15.55 -8.15 14.06
CA ASN A 194 15.83 -7.49 15.32
C ASN A 194 16.34 -6.05 15.12
N SER A 195 15.90 -5.34 14.07
CA SER A 195 16.33 -3.96 13.85
C SER A 195 15.98 -3.08 15.05
N THR A 196 16.90 -2.18 15.41
CA THR A 196 16.66 -1.12 16.41
C THR A 196 16.45 0.25 15.76
N SER A 197 16.34 0.29 14.43
CA SER A 197 16.12 1.50 13.66
C SER A 197 14.63 1.71 13.43
N ALA A 198 14.05 2.76 14.00
CA ALA A 198 12.66 3.12 13.72
C ALA A 198 12.40 3.32 12.21
N MET A 199 13.39 3.80 11.45
CA MET A 199 13.24 3.96 9.99
C MET A 199 13.06 2.63 9.26
N ASP A 200 13.59 1.52 9.80
CA ASP A 200 13.33 0.20 9.23
C ASP A 200 11.88 -0.23 9.51
N PHE A 201 11.33 0.14 10.66
CA PHE A 201 9.90 -0.07 10.96
C PHE A 201 8.99 0.78 10.08
N ALA A 202 9.39 2.02 9.75
CA ALA A 202 8.65 2.84 8.79
C ALA A 202 8.58 2.18 7.41
N LYS A 203 9.70 1.60 6.94
CA LYS A 203 9.74 0.81 5.71
C LYS A 203 8.89 -0.45 5.81
N ALA A 204 8.97 -1.18 6.93
CA ALA A 204 8.21 -2.40 7.19
C ALA A 204 6.69 -2.21 7.29
N ILE A 205 6.21 -0.96 7.26
CA ILE A 205 4.79 -0.62 7.12
C ILE A 205 4.51 0.11 5.81
N ASP A 206 5.40 0.02 4.81
CA ASP A 206 5.31 0.60 3.47
C ASP A 206 5.51 2.12 3.34
N ILE A 207 6.11 2.78 4.34
CA ILE A 207 6.53 4.18 4.20
C ILE A 207 7.98 4.25 3.73
N CYS A 208 8.15 4.26 2.40
CA CYS A 208 9.45 4.10 1.75
C CYS A 208 10.27 5.37 1.58
N GLN A 209 9.61 6.52 1.51
CA GLN A 209 10.26 7.79 1.24
C GLN A 209 10.70 8.49 2.52
N THR A 210 11.84 9.19 2.45
CA THR A 210 12.34 10.07 3.51
C THR A 210 12.33 11.53 3.06
N ALA A 211 12.08 12.43 4.00
CA ALA A 211 12.12 13.87 3.79
C ALA A 211 12.86 14.58 4.94
N THR A 212 13.21 15.84 4.74
CA THR A 212 13.59 16.75 5.83
C THR A 212 12.42 17.65 6.22
N ALA A 213 12.52 18.32 7.37
CA ALA A 213 11.49 19.27 7.80
C ALA A 213 11.33 20.48 6.84
N THR A 214 12.32 20.74 5.99
CA THR A 214 12.34 21.85 5.02
C THR A 214 12.10 21.40 3.58
N ASP A 215 12.11 20.09 3.32
CA ASP A 215 11.85 19.56 1.98
C ASP A 215 10.43 19.90 1.55
N LYS A 216 10.20 20.12 0.25
CA LYS A 216 8.84 20.20 -0.29
C LYS A 216 8.25 18.82 -0.63
N LYS A 217 9.09 17.80 -0.82
CA LYS A 217 8.68 16.39 -1.00
C LYS A 217 8.20 15.74 0.29
N TRP A 218 7.30 14.78 0.19
CA TRP A 218 6.78 14.02 1.32
C TRP A 218 7.74 12.94 1.82
N GLY A 219 7.47 12.36 2.99
CA GLY A 219 8.24 11.22 3.52
C GLY A 219 8.48 11.28 5.02
N VAL A 220 9.07 10.21 5.57
CA VAL A 220 9.45 10.15 6.98
C VAL A 220 10.64 11.08 7.25
N ILE A 221 10.47 11.98 8.21
CA ILE A 221 11.49 12.93 8.67
C ILE A 221 12.35 12.32 9.76
N ASP A 222 11.70 11.73 10.77
CA ASP A 222 12.37 11.02 11.85
C ASP A 222 11.46 9.93 12.44
N GLY A 223 12.09 8.97 13.11
CA GLY A 223 11.41 7.87 13.78
C GLY A 223 12.04 7.56 15.13
N LYS A 224 11.24 7.05 16.08
CA LYS A 224 11.72 6.60 17.40
C LYS A 224 11.02 5.32 17.85
N ILE A 225 11.75 4.52 18.63
CA ILE A 225 11.22 3.38 19.40
C ILE A 225 11.40 3.72 20.88
N THR A 226 10.31 3.92 21.61
CA THR A 226 10.31 4.40 23.01
C THR A 226 9.27 3.64 23.84
N LEU A 227 9.27 3.84 25.16
CA LEU A 227 8.16 3.46 26.02
C LEU A 227 6.89 4.29 25.68
N ALA A 228 5.74 3.93 26.24
CA ALA A 228 4.44 4.52 25.87
C ALA A 228 4.32 6.03 26.18
N ASP A 229 5.08 6.56 27.14
CA ASP A 229 5.11 8.00 27.42
C ASP A 229 6.06 8.80 26.50
N GLY A 230 6.72 8.14 25.55
CA GLY A 230 7.68 8.76 24.63
C GLY A 230 9.10 8.84 25.17
N THR A 231 9.38 8.23 26.34
CA THR A 231 10.71 8.21 26.97
C THR A 231 11.30 6.81 27.00
N GLY A 232 12.57 6.68 27.41
CA GLY A 232 13.22 5.38 27.60
C GLY A 232 13.40 4.56 26.32
N VAL A 233 13.76 3.29 26.50
CA VAL A 233 13.96 2.31 25.43
C VAL A 233 13.21 1.04 25.84
N PRO A 234 12.32 0.50 24.99
CA PRO A 234 11.63 -0.76 25.29
C PRO A 234 12.57 -1.95 25.32
N ASP A 235 12.06 -3.08 25.82
CA ASP A 235 12.77 -4.34 25.71
C ASP A 235 12.94 -4.72 24.23
N LYS A 236 14.12 -5.25 23.87
CA LYS A 236 14.44 -5.59 22.48
C LYS A 236 13.66 -6.80 21.98
N GLU A 237 13.15 -7.64 22.89
CA GLU A 237 12.28 -8.74 22.52
C GLU A 237 10.86 -8.23 22.18
N GLY A 238 10.49 -7.00 22.58
CA GLY A 238 9.15 -6.41 22.39
C GLY A 238 8.84 -5.87 20.99
N TYR A 239 9.79 -5.88 20.06
CA TYR A 239 9.55 -5.45 18.69
C TYR A 239 10.37 -6.23 17.68
N SER A 240 9.80 -6.46 16.50
CA SER A 240 10.51 -7.12 15.40
C SER A 240 9.93 -6.78 14.03
N ILE A 241 10.71 -7.04 12.98
CA ILE A 241 10.27 -6.99 11.59
C ILE A 241 10.24 -8.41 11.03
N ARG A 242 9.13 -8.86 10.44
CA ARG A 242 9.00 -10.25 9.98
C ARG A 242 8.36 -10.33 8.59
N PRO A 243 8.73 -11.32 7.76
CA PRO A 243 8.03 -11.56 6.49
C PRO A 243 6.63 -12.18 6.68
N LYS A 244 6.30 -12.63 7.90
CA LYS A 244 5.03 -13.23 8.31
C LYS A 244 4.99 -13.34 9.84
N PHE A 245 3.81 -13.52 10.41
CA PHE A 245 3.65 -13.92 11.81
C PHE A 245 2.84 -15.22 11.88
N GLY A 246 3.49 -16.28 12.36
CA GLY A 246 2.95 -17.64 12.25
C GLY A 246 2.78 -18.10 10.80
N ALA A 247 1.78 -18.94 10.55
CA ALA A 247 1.43 -19.45 9.23
C ALA A 247 0.34 -18.63 8.53
N GLY A 248 -0.48 -17.89 9.29
CA GLY A 248 -1.68 -17.23 8.77
C GLY A 248 -1.55 -15.73 8.49
N ALA A 249 -0.75 -14.98 9.26
CA ALA A 249 -0.60 -13.55 9.08
C ALA A 249 0.54 -13.23 8.10
N LEU A 250 0.16 -12.79 6.90
CA LEU A 250 1.05 -12.37 5.83
C LEU A 250 0.97 -10.84 5.62
N PRO A 251 1.96 -10.22 4.98
CA PRO A 251 1.92 -8.80 4.64
C PRO A 251 0.66 -8.41 3.84
N GLN A 252 0.09 -7.26 4.19
CA GLN A 252 -0.97 -6.52 3.51
C GLN A 252 -0.41 -5.46 2.54
N GLY A 253 0.84 -5.02 2.72
CA GLY A 253 1.66 -4.32 1.75
C GLY A 253 3.07 -4.93 1.70
N GLY A 254 3.90 -4.52 0.75
CA GLY A 254 5.32 -4.95 0.69
C GLY A 254 5.59 -6.45 0.85
N VAL A 255 6.63 -6.77 1.62
CA VAL A 255 7.07 -8.14 1.94
C VAL A 255 7.38 -8.37 3.42
N SER A 256 7.23 -7.35 4.26
CA SER A 256 7.53 -7.36 5.70
C SER A 256 6.32 -6.91 6.54
N LEU A 257 6.40 -7.15 7.84
CA LEU A 257 5.45 -6.75 8.87
C LEU A 257 6.21 -6.07 9.98
N ALA A 258 5.68 -4.97 10.53
CA ALA A 258 6.12 -4.45 11.82
C ALA A 258 5.33 -5.10 12.95
N ILE A 259 6.03 -5.59 13.97
CA ILE A 259 5.43 -6.23 15.14
C ILE A 259 5.88 -5.49 16.39
N ILE A 260 4.93 -5.13 17.25
CA ILE A 260 5.16 -4.61 18.60
C ILE A 260 4.37 -5.45 19.62
N SER A 261 4.93 -5.67 20.81
CA SER A 261 4.33 -6.53 21.83
C SER A 261 4.66 -6.02 23.22
N SER A 262 3.74 -6.26 24.17
CA SER A 262 4.05 -6.18 25.61
C SER A 262 4.85 -7.40 26.12
N GLY A 263 5.02 -8.41 25.26
CA GLY A 263 5.85 -9.59 25.45
C GLY A 263 6.86 -9.81 24.32
N GLY A 264 7.06 -11.07 23.94
CA GLY A 264 7.93 -11.41 22.81
C GLY A 264 7.29 -11.13 21.44
N ALA A 265 7.88 -10.25 20.62
CA ALA A 265 7.48 -10.00 19.23
C ALA A 265 7.98 -11.11 18.27
N ALA A 266 7.60 -12.37 18.52
CA ALA A 266 8.04 -13.53 17.74
C ALA A 266 6.98 -14.65 17.72
N ALA A 267 6.81 -15.30 16.58
CA ALA A 267 6.01 -16.51 16.44
C ALA A 267 6.88 -17.78 16.56
N LYS A 268 6.26 -18.96 16.67
CA LYS A 268 6.99 -20.22 16.82
C LYS A 268 7.95 -20.47 15.65
N GLY A 269 9.20 -20.73 16.01
CA GLY A 269 10.28 -20.98 15.05
C GLY A 269 11.01 -19.72 14.58
N ASP A 270 10.53 -18.53 14.95
CA ASP A 270 11.28 -17.30 14.72
C ASP A 270 12.55 -17.26 15.57
N VAL A 271 13.55 -16.59 15.01
CA VAL A 271 14.85 -16.34 15.65
C VAL A 271 15.14 -14.85 15.55
N LEU A 272 15.66 -14.26 16.62
CA LEU A 272 16.06 -12.84 16.72
C LEU A 272 14.93 -11.79 16.49
N PRO A 273 14.14 -11.42 17.51
CA PRO A 273 13.99 -12.10 18.81
C PRO A 273 13.42 -13.52 18.67
N GLY A 274 13.65 -14.36 19.67
CA GLY A 274 13.14 -15.74 19.68
C GLY A 274 11.71 -15.82 20.20
N TYR A 275 10.99 -16.88 19.86
CA TYR A 275 9.67 -17.15 20.44
C TYR A 275 9.73 -17.36 21.96
N HIS A 276 8.76 -16.79 22.67
CA HIS A 276 8.48 -16.99 24.07
C HIS A 276 6.99 -17.35 24.27
N ASP A 277 6.69 -18.13 25.31
CA ASP A 277 5.33 -18.53 25.68
C ASP A 277 4.55 -17.31 26.20
N TRP A 278 3.33 -17.08 25.71
CA TRP A 278 2.61 -15.81 25.91
C TRP A 278 2.04 -15.65 27.32
N VAL A 279 1.90 -16.76 28.04
CA VAL A 279 1.30 -16.80 29.39
C VAL A 279 2.37 -16.73 30.47
N SER A 280 3.53 -17.35 30.23
CA SER A 280 4.56 -17.56 31.26
C SER A 280 5.82 -16.72 31.09
N TYR A 281 5.99 -16.07 29.93
CA TYR A 281 7.09 -15.16 29.72
C TYR A 281 6.86 -13.85 30.47
N THR A 282 7.96 -13.29 30.98
CA THR A 282 8.00 -11.97 31.59
C THR A 282 9.32 -11.33 31.17
N HIS A 283 9.28 -10.07 30.75
CA HIS A 283 10.50 -9.37 30.37
C HIS A 283 11.48 -9.29 31.54
N THR A 284 12.75 -9.57 31.26
CA THR A 284 13.79 -9.57 32.31
C THR A 284 14.08 -8.16 32.87
N GLY A 285 13.78 -7.12 32.11
CA GLY A 285 13.70 -5.74 32.58
C GLY A 285 12.25 -5.29 32.55
N THR A 286 11.58 -5.25 33.70
CA THR A 286 10.19 -4.77 33.81
C THR A 286 10.14 -3.29 33.43
N ASN A 287 9.98 -3.00 32.15
CA ASN A 287 10.00 -1.65 31.64
C ASN A 287 8.63 -1.05 31.92
N LYS A 288 8.60 0.15 32.50
CA LYS A 288 7.36 0.81 32.90
C LYS A 288 7.40 2.26 32.49
N SER A 289 6.27 2.77 32.03
CA SER A 289 6.08 4.19 31.80
C SER A 289 4.69 4.63 32.21
N ALA A 290 4.43 5.93 32.15
CA ALA A 290 3.05 6.40 32.10
C ALA A 290 2.41 6.01 30.74
N TYR A 291 1.08 6.09 30.65
CA TYR A 291 0.39 6.10 29.36
C TYR A 291 0.74 7.35 28.56
N PRO A 292 0.44 7.39 27.23
CA PRO A 292 0.56 8.62 26.46
C PRO A 292 -0.28 9.74 27.10
N ALA A 293 0.39 10.78 27.60
CA ALA A 293 -0.20 11.74 28.52
C ALA A 293 -1.39 12.52 27.91
N ASP A 294 -1.31 12.83 26.62
CA ASP A 294 -2.34 13.56 25.90
C ASP A 294 -3.59 12.72 25.62
N PHE A 295 -3.41 11.45 25.23
CA PHE A 295 -4.51 10.48 25.11
C PHE A 295 -5.21 10.27 26.47
N TYR A 296 -4.43 10.07 27.54
CA TYR A 296 -4.95 9.86 28.89
C TYR A 296 -5.71 11.08 29.41
N ALA A 297 -5.16 12.28 29.20
CA ALA A 297 -5.80 13.53 29.60
C ALA A 297 -7.08 13.81 28.80
N ALA A 298 -7.09 13.54 27.49
CA ALA A 298 -8.28 13.71 26.65
C ALA A 298 -9.45 12.81 27.09
N ASN A 299 -9.14 11.67 27.71
CA ASN A 299 -10.10 10.75 28.30
C ASN A 299 -10.35 10.98 29.80
N GLY A 300 -10.10 12.20 30.29
CA GLY A 300 -10.42 12.59 31.66
C GLY A 300 -9.55 11.90 32.72
N ASN A 301 -8.33 11.51 32.36
CA ASN A 301 -7.42 10.71 33.19
C ASN A 301 -8.03 9.34 33.55
N THR A 302 -8.68 8.72 32.57
CA THR A 302 -9.13 7.33 32.61
C THR A 302 -8.83 6.69 31.27
N ILE A 303 -8.71 5.36 31.22
CA ILE A 303 -8.65 4.66 29.94
C ILE A 303 -10.07 4.21 29.58
N PRO A 304 -10.61 4.60 28.40
CA PRO A 304 -11.91 4.12 27.97
C PRO A 304 -11.92 2.60 27.86
N ASN A 305 -13.02 1.97 28.25
CA ASN A 305 -13.12 0.52 28.31
C ASN A 305 -14.44 0.03 27.69
N ALA A 306 -14.52 -1.27 27.40
CA ALA A 306 -15.71 -1.91 26.88
C ALA A 306 -16.91 -1.66 27.82
N PRO A 307 -18.11 -1.35 27.29
CA PRO A 307 -19.28 -1.06 28.12
C PRO A 307 -19.61 -2.21 29.07
N GLY A 308 -19.79 -1.89 30.35
CA GLY A 308 -20.12 -2.89 31.39
C GLY A 308 -18.91 -3.55 32.06
N CYS A 309 -17.71 -3.38 31.50
CA CYS A 309 -16.49 -3.88 32.12
C CYS A 309 -15.95 -2.97 33.21
N SER A 310 -15.28 -3.57 34.19
CA SER A 310 -14.61 -2.82 35.26
C SER A 310 -13.48 -1.98 34.65
N PRO A 311 -13.28 -0.73 35.09
CA PRO A 311 -12.22 0.10 34.54
C PRO A 311 -10.85 -0.53 34.81
N PRO A 312 -9.87 -0.37 33.92
CA PRO A 312 -8.49 -0.79 34.19
C PRO A 312 -7.94 -0.09 35.44
N THR A 313 -7.04 -0.76 36.17
CA THR A 313 -6.49 -0.23 37.42
C THR A 313 -5.11 0.39 37.24
N GLY A 314 -4.89 1.55 37.84
CA GLY A 314 -3.58 2.21 37.84
C GLY A 314 -3.28 3.00 36.55
N THR A 315 -2.09 3.59 36.54
CA THR A 315 -1.66 4.56 35.52
C THR A 315 -0.33 4.17 34.87
N THR A 316 0.01 2.88 34.91
CA THR A 316 1.31 2.37 34.49
C THR A 316 1.10 1.51 33.25
N ALA A 317 1.80 1.88 32.18
CA ALA A 317 2.00 1.04 31.02
C ALA A 317 3.16 0.10 31.31
N ASN A 318 2.91 -1.21 31.27
CA ASN A 318 3.90 -2.22 31.54
C ASN A 318 4.37 -2.86 30.23
N ASP A 319 5.67 -3.12 30.18
CA ASP A 319 6.43 -3.54 29.01
C ASP A 319 6.02 -2.82 27.70
N PRO A 320 5.91 -1.46 27.74
CA PRO A 320 5.33 -0.74 26.63
C PRO A 320 6.30 -0.61 25.46
N VAL A 321 5.77 -0.68 24.26
CA VAL A 321 6.49 -0.38 23.02
C VAL A 321 5.69 0.65 22.23
N MET A 322 6.36 1.74 21.85
CA MET A 322 5.79 2.77 20.97
C MET A 322 6.73 3.07 19.80
N LEU A 323 6.20 2.93 18.58
CA LEU A 323 6.79 3.49 17.37
C LEU A 323 6.25 4.91 17.18
N THR A 324 7.15 5.87 16.95
CA THR A 324 6.77 7.26 16.63
C THR A 324 7.39 7.65 15.31
N PHE A 325 6.59 8.17 14.38
CA PHE A 325 7.04 8.69 13.10
C PHE A 325 6.61 10.14 12.95
N ARG A 326 7.57 11.01 12.60
CA ARG A 326 7.26 12.33 12.05
C ARG A 326 7.31 12.25 10.55
N VAL A 327 6.20 12.56 9.91
CA VAL A 327 6.02 12.34 8.46
C VAL A 327 5.54 13.63 7.83
N ARG A 328 6.19 14.05 6.75
CA ARG A 328 5.66 15.08 5.86
C ARG A 328 4.61 14.46 4.96
N VAL A 329 3.40 14.99 5.00
CA VAL A 329 2.25 14.52 4.22
C VAL A 329 2.42 15.00 2.76
N PRO A 330 2.10 14.17 1.76
CA PRO A 330 2.02 14.60 0.37
C PRO A 330 1.10 15.81 0.16
N THR A 331 1.38 16.61 -0.85
CA THR A 331 0.59 17.81 -1.19
C THR A 331 -0.78 17.51 -1.76
N ASN A 332 -1.02 16.29 -2.26
CA ASN A 332 -2.33 15.83 -2.75
C ASN A 332 -3.04 14.85 -1.78
N ALA A 333 -2.43 14.50 -0.63
CA ALA A 333 -3.01 13.55 0.33
C ALA A 333 -3.97 14.22 1.34
N LYS A 334 -5.16 13.64 1.50
CA LYS A 334 -6.20 14.09 2.46
C LYS A 334 -6.45 13.09 3.59
N SER A 335 -6.04 11.84 3.42
CA SER A 335 -6.09 10.83 4.47
C SER A 335 -5.03 9.75 4.23
N PHE A 336 -4.89 8.85 5.20
CA PHE A 336 -4.16 7.61 5.05
C PHE A 336 -4.92 6.45 5.68
N LYS A 337 -4.50 5.23 5.33
CA LYS A 337 -4.88 4.01 6.02
C LYS A 337 -3.63 3.18 6.36
N LEU A 338 -3.77 2.31 7.35
CA LEU A 338 -2.84 1.23 7.65
C LEU A 338 -3.64 0.00 8.12
N TYR A 339 -3.03 -1.17 8.01
CA TYR A 339 -3.60 -2.43 8.48
C TYR A 339 -3.00 -2.80 9.83
N THR A 340 -3.86 -3.23 10.76
CA THR A 340 -3.44 -3.68 12.09
C THR A 340 -4.09 -5.01 12.45
N ASN A 341 -3.45 -5.83 13.29
CA ASN A 341 -4.05 -7.05 13.82
C ASN A 341 -3.58 -7.24 15.25
N PHE A 342 -4.52 -7.22 16.20
CA PHE A 342 -4.26 -7.28 17.62
C PHE A 342 -4.51 -8.69 18.16
N TYR A 343 -3.54 -9.21 18.91
CA TYR A 343 -3.51 -10.51 19.55
C TYR A 343 -3.37 -10.32 21.05
N SER A 344 -3.96 -11.23 21.83
CA SER A 344 -3.81 -11.20 23.29
C SER A 344 -3.97 -12.59 23.89
N ALA A 345 -3.09 -12.94 24.83
CA ALA A 345 -3.20 -14.15 25.64
C ALA A 345 -4.16 -13.98 26.82
N GLU A 346 -4.54 -12.75 27.16
CA GLU A 346 -5.59 -12.49 28.17
C GLU A 346 -6.98 -12.98 27.70
N PHE A 347 -7.17 -13.20 26.39
CA PHE A 347 -8.37 -13.80 25.84
C PHE A 347 -8.31 -15.34 25.88
N PRO A 348 -9.39 -16.06 26.26
CA PRO A 348 -10.70 -15.56 26.66
C PRO A 348 -10.86 -15.25 28.16
N GLU A 349 -9.98 -15.76 29.02
CA GLU A 349 -10.16 -15.85 30.47
C GLU A 349 -10.31 -14.50 31.17
N TRP A 350 -9.49 -13.53 30.78
CA TRP A 350 -9.31 -12.24 31.47
C TRP A 350 -10.04 -11.08 30.78
N THR A 351 -10.80 -11.37 29.73
CA THR A 351 -11.69 -10.38 29.13
C THR A 351 -12.67 -9.81 30.17
N CYS A 352 -12.98 -8.52 30.03
CA CYS A 352 -13.79 -7.74 30.96
C CYS A 352 -13.26 -7.69 32.40
N SER A 353 -11.93 -7.74 32.55
CA SER A 353 -11.22 -7.56 33.82
C SER A 353 -10.53 -6.18 33.89
N SER A 354 -9.81 -5.94 34.99
CA SER A 354 -8.97 -4.74 35.18
C SER A 354 -7.63 -4.82 34.43
N PHE A 355 -7.26 -6.00 33.95
CA PHE A 355 -6.08 -6.28 33.15
C PHE A 355 -6.54 -6.19 31.70
N ASN A 356 -6.31 -5.04 31.07
CA ASN A 356 -6.82 -4.80 29.72
C ASN A 356 -5.71 -4.26 28.87
N ASP A 357 -5.04 -5.13 28.15
CA ASP A 357 -4.00 -4.73 27.24
C ASP A 357 -4.57 -3.88 26.11
N PHE A 358 -3.89 -2.76 25.84
CA PHE A 358 -4.36 -1.77 24.88
C PHE A 358 -3.40 -1.61 23.72
N PHE A 359 -3.98 -1.35 22.57
CA PHE A 359 -3.30 -0.92 21.37
C PHE A 359 -3.91 0.40 20.88
N VAL A 360 -3.07 1.41 20.66
CA VAL A 360 -3.49 2.73 20.18
C VAL A 360 -2.68 3.18 18.98
N VAL A 361 -3.34 3.93 18.10
CA VAL A 361 -2.72 4.64 16.97
C VAL A 361 -3.08 6.10 17.11
N LEU A 362 -2.17 6.91 17.66
CA LEU A 362 -2.41 8.33 17.94
C LEU A 362 -1.90 9.20 16.78
N LEU A 363 -2.78 10.06 16.26
CA LEU A 363 -2.47 11.00 15.19
C LEU A 363 -2.50 12.46 15.69
N ASP A 364 -1.34 13.11 15.62
CA ASP A 364 -1.22 14.56 15.71
C ASP A 364 -1.23 15.15 14.30
N SER A 365 -2.32 15.83 13.95
CA SER A 365 -2.55 16.52 12.67
C SER A 365 -3.26 17.85 12.93
N THR A 366 -3.03 18.81 12.05
CA THR A 366 -3.71 20.12 12.00
C THR A 366 -5.05 20.06 11.26
N TYR A 367 -5.43 18.90 10.73
CA TYR A 367 -6.69 18.69 10.03
C TYR A 367 -7.90 19.10 10.87
N ALA A 368 -8.68 20.05 10.34
CA ALA A 368 -9.90 20.59 10.96
C ALA A 368 -11.16 20.35 10.11
N GLY A 369 -11.09 19.43 9.14
CA GLY A 369 -12.19 19.11 8.22
C GLY A 369 -13.22 18.13 8.80
N THR A 370 -14.14 17.71 7.94
CA THR A 370 -15.19 16.73 8.27
C THR A 370 -15.07 15.50 7.36
N PRO A 371 -15.08 14.27 7.90
CA PRO A 371 -15.19 13.92 9.32
C PRO A 371 -13.91 14.25 10.12
N ALA A 372 -14.07 14.78 11.32
CA ALA A 372 -12.92 15.14 12.17
C ALA A 372 -12.23 13.90 12.75
N ASN A 373 -10.90 13.99 12.91
CA ASN A 373 -10.16 13.01 13.69
C ASN A 373 -10.65 13.01 15.16
N PRO A 374 -10.53 11.88 15.89
CA PRO A 374 -10.91 11.79 17.30
C PRO A 374 -10.17 12.81 18.17
N THR A 375 -10.86 13.38 19.15
CA THR A 375 -10.30 14.41 20.04
C THR A 375 -9.21 13.88 20.97
N ASP A 376 -9.22 12.58 21.25
CA ASP A 376 -8.19 11.87 22.01
C ASP A 376 -7.07 11.33 21.11
N LYS A 377 -7.11 11.66 19.80
CA LYS A 377 -6.14 11.31 18.76
C LYS A 377 -6.10 9.83 18.38
N ASN A 378 -6.75 8.95 19.12
CA ASN A 378 -6.68 7.51 18.87
C ASN A 378 -7.56 7.11 17.67
N LEU A 379 -6.95 6.54 16.63
CA LEU A 379 -7.60 5.97 15.45
C LEU A 379 -7.91 4.48 15.63
N ALA A 380 -7.19 3.79 16.53
CA ALA A 380 -7.41 2.38 16.86
C ALA A 380 -8.52 2.26 17.91
N PHE A 381 -9.77 2.49 17.49
CA PHE A 381 -10.96 2.27 18.29
C PHE A 381 -12.01 1.48 17.52
N TYR A 382 -12.86 0.78 18.27
CA TYR A 382 -14.01 0.06 17.74
C TYR A 382 -15.28 0.58 18.41
N THR A 383 -16.39 0.56 17.67
CA THR A 383 -17.72 0.87 18.21
C THR A 383 -18.53 -0.41 18.23
N PRO A 384 -18.74 -1.04 19.39
CA PRO A 384 -19.53 -2.27 19.50
C PRO A 384 -20.91 -2.13 18.89
N ALA A 385 -21.42 -3.19 18.27
CA ALA A 385 -22.75 -3.17 17.66
C ALA A 385 -23.82 -2.78 18.69
N GLY A 386 -24.65 -1.79 18.35
CA GLY A 386 -25.69 -1.26 19.25
C GLY A 386 -25.18 -0.28 20.32
N SER A 387 -23.89 0.05 20.31
CA SER A 387 -23.28 1.11 21.13
C SER A 387 -22.98 2.35 20.29
N MET A 388 -22.89 3.50 20.95
CA MET A 388 -22.32 4.74 20.38
C MET A 388 -20.94 5.06 21.01
N THR A 389 -20.49 4.24 21.95
CA THR A 389 -19.23 4.43 22.66
C THR A 389 -18.09 3.87 21.82
N LYS A 390 -17.16 4.75 21.46
CA LYS A 390 -15.86 4.37 20.90
C LYS A 390 -14.97 3.83 22.02
N VAL A 391 -14.39 2.67 21.80
CA VAL A 391 -13.51 1.99 22.76
C VAL A 391 -12.18 1.70 22.06
N PRO A 392 -11.03 2.07 22.63
CA PRO A 392 -9.72 1.68 22.11
C PRO A 392 -9.63 0.17 21.89
N VAL A 393 -8.89 -0.25 20.86
CA VAL A 393 -8.60 -1.66 20.64
C VAL A 393 -7.88 -2.21 21.87
N GLY A 394 -8.40 -3.31 22.41
CA GLY A 394 -7.86 -3.99 23.59
C GLY A 394 -8.65 -5.24 23.94
N VAL A 395 -8.15 -6.06 24.86
CA VAL A 395 -8.70 -7.39 25.16
C VAL A 395 -10.15 -7.36 25.63
N ASN A 396 -10.58 -6.32 26.35
CA ASN A 396 -11.93 -6.24 26.88
C ASN A 396 -12.99 -6.13 25.78
N LEU A 397 -12.61 -5.80 24.55
CA LEU A 397 -13.50 -5.92 23.39
C LEU A 397 -13.72 -7.37 22.95
N GLY A 398 -12.93 -8.34 23.42
CA GLY A 398 -13.24 -9.77 23.29
C GLY A 398 -14.40 -10.24 24.17
N HIS A 399 -14.87 -9.42 25.12
CA HIS A 399 -16.00 -9.75 25.99
C HIS A 399 -17.36 -9.53 25.30
N GLY A 400 -18.35 -10.38 25.61
CA GLY A 400 -19.75 -10.05 25.40
C GLY A 400 -20.18 -9.81 23.95
N ASN A 401 -19.65 -10.58 23.00
CA ASN A 401 -20.05 -10.50 21.58
C ASN A 401 -19.93 -9.10 20.96
N THR A 402 -18.95 -8.27 21.36
CA THR A 402 -18.79 -6.93 20.76
C THR A 402 -18.60 -7.01 19.24
N GLY A 403 -17.99 -8.10 18.75
CA GLY A 403 -17.74 -8.38 17.35
C GLY A 403 -16.31 -8.12 16.89
N LEU A 404 -15.43 -7.53 17.73
CA LEU A 404 -14.07 -7.19 17.32
C LEU A 404 -13.15 -8.41 17.17
N PHE A 405 -13.19 -9.34 18.12
CA PHE A 405 -12.39 -10.58 18.04
C PHE A 405 -13.06 -11.53 17.05
N THR A 406 -12.33 -11.82 15.96
CA THR A 406 -12.81 -12.72 14.89
C THR A 406 -11.95 -13.97 14.75
N GLN A 407 -10.70 -13.94 15.20
CA GLN A 407 -9.77 -15.06 15.12
C GLN A 407 -9.66 -15.71 16.51
N CYS A 408 -10.61 -16.58 16.83
CA CYS A 408 -10.79 -17.16 18.15
C CYS A 408 -11.69 -18.41 18.10
N VAL A 409 -11.80 -19.10 19.24
CA VAL A 409 -12.79 -20.18 19.43
C VAL A 409 -14.04 -19.60 20.07
N ASN A 410 -15.21 -19.92 19.52
CA ASN A 410 -16.50 -19.53 20.11
C ASN A 410 -16.71 -20.30 21.43
N GLY A 411 -17.09 -19.60 22.48
CA GLY A 411 -17.11 -20.19 23.83
C GLY A 411 -17.46 -19.21 24.94
N ALA A 412 -17.13 -19.60 26.17
CA ALA A 412 -17.24 -18.74 27.33
C ALA A 412 -16.10 -17.71 27.35
N THR A 413 -16.35 -16.52 27.87
CA THR A 413 -15.33 -15.48 28.03
C THR A 413 -15.39 -14.86 29.42
N GLY A 414 -14.30 -14.24 29.86
CA GLY A 414 -14.22 -13.45 31.08
C GLY A 414 -14.43 -14.28 32.35
N CYS A 415 -13.98 -15.53 32.33
CA CYS A 415 -14.21 -16.51 33.40
C CYS A 415 -13.37 -16.21 34.65
N ASN A 416 -12.30 -15.41 34.50
CA ASN A 416 -11.57 -14.77 35.59
C ASN A 416 -11.84 -13.26 35.68
N GLY A 417 -12.67 -12.70 34.78
CA GLY A 417 -13.18 -11.33 34.80
C GLY A 417 -14.70 -11.31 35.05
N MET A 418 -15.43 -10.63 34.16
CA MET A 418 -16.89 -10.74 34.12
C MET A 418 -17.30 -11.82 33.12
N ALA A 419 -18.06 -12.81 33.60
CA ALA A 419 -18.51 -13.92 32.77
C ALA A 419 -19.35 -13.44 31.57
N GLY A 420 -18.98 -13.90 30.38
CA GLY A 420 -19.60 -13.59 29.11
C GLY A 420 -19.53 -14.76 28.13
N THR A 421 -19.91 -14.50 26.89
CA THR A 421 -19.80 -15.47 25.78
C THR A 421 -19.41 -14.75 24.50
N ILE A 422 -18.76 -15.50 23.60
CA ILE A 422 -18.46 -15.05 22.24
C ILE A 422 -18.90 -16.10 21.22
N SER A 423 -19.60 -15.63 20.19
CA SER A 423 -20.13 -16.39 19.05
C SER A 423 -19.80 -15.73 17.71
N THR A 424 -19.04 -14.62 17.73
CA THR A 424 -18.66 -13.84 16.53
C THR A 424 -17.33 -14.28 15.93
N CYS A 425 -16.63 -15.27 16.51
CA CYS A 425 -15.40 -15.77 15.92
C CYS A 425 -15.69 -16.43 14.57
N THR A 426 -14.89 -16.08 13.57
CA THR A 426 -15.02 -16.54 12.17
C THR A 426 -14.02 -17.65 11.82
N GLY A 427 -12.95 -17.82 12.60
CA GLY A 427 -11.98 -18.90 12.44
C GLY A 427 -10.77 -18.76 13.36
N THR A 428 -9.73 -19.55 13.12
CA THR A 428 -8.46 -19.51 13.89
C THR A 428 -7.23 -19.47 12.98
N ASN A 429 -7.43 -19.25 11.67
CA ASN A 429 -6.37 -19.35 10.67
C ASN A 429 -5.22 -18.39 10.94
N LEU A 430 -5.50 -17.17 11.43
CA LEU A 430 -4.46 -16.19 11.75
C LEU A 430 -3.72 -16.46 13.07
N LEU A 431 -4.17 -17.44 13.86
CA LEU A 431 -3.48 -17.88 15.07
C LEU A 431 -2.48 -19.01 14.78
N THR A 432 -2.61 -19.73 13.66
CA THR A 432 -1.84 -20.95 13.42
C THR A 432 -0.33 -20.70 13.44
N GLY A 433 0.39 -21.39 14.32
CA GLY A 433 1.84 -21.31 14.48
C GLY A 433 2.34 -20.04 15.17
N THR A 434 1.46 -19.23 15.75
CA THR A 434 1.87 -18.04 16.52
C THR A 434 2.15 -18.38 17.97
N GLY A 435 1.65 -19.51 18.48
CA GLY A 435 1.63 -19.85 19.90
C GLY A 435 0.33 -19.45 20.57
N PHE A 436 -0.40 -18.43 20.07
CA PHE A 436 -1.76 -18.16 20.52
C PHE A 436 -2.74 -19.28 20.14
N ASP A 437 -2.35 -20.17 19.22
CA ASP A 437 -3.09 -21.36 18.83
C ASP A 437 -2.79 -22.61 19.68
N ASP A 438 -1.98 -22.48 20.72
CA ASP A 438 -1.73 -23.62 21.62
C ASP A 438 -2.96 -23.96 22.43
N PRO A 439 -3.30 -25.27 22.56
CA PRO A 439 -4.40 -25.67 23.41
C PRO A 439 -4.13 -25.30 24.87
N ASN A 440 -4.95 -24.43 25.43
CA ASN A 440 -4.93 -24.08 26.84
C ASN A 440 -6.30 -24.39 27.42
N SER A 441 -6.41 -25.49 28.17
CA SER A 441 -7.62 -25.80 28.93
C SER A 441 -7.71 -24.87 30.14
N GLY A 442 -7.96 -23.59 29.88
CA GLY A 442 -8.07 -22.55 30.89
C GLY A 442 -9.41 -22.61 31.64
N SER A 443 -9.73 -21.52 32.34
CA SER A 443 -10.91 -21.46 33.23
C SER A 443 -12.23 -21.34 32.48
N CYS A 444 -12.20 -20.99 31.19
CA CYS A 444 -13.40 -20.79 30.39
C CYS A 444 -13.96 -22.07 29.78
N ASP A 445 -13.17 -22.81 29.00
CA ASP A 445 -13.59 -24.10 28.47
C ASP A 445 -12.39 -25.00 28.11
N SER A 446 -12.67 -26.29 27.94
CA SER A 446 -11.64 -27.29 27.62
C SER A 446 -11.11 -27.21 26.18
N GLY A 447 -11.72 -26.37 25.34
CA GLY A 447 -11.37 -26.20 23.92
C GLY A 447 -10.70 -24.86 23.62
N SER A 448 -10.42 -24.06 24.65
CA SER A 448 -9.80 -22.75 24.52
C SER A 448 -8.37 -22.87 24.01
N LEU A 449 -7.95 -21.82 23.33
CA LEU A 449 -6.58 -21.62 22.90
C LEU A 449 -5.91 -20.64 23.86
N GLU A 450 -4.59 -20.55 23.79
CA GLU A 450 -3.79 -19.63 24.61
C GLU A 450 -4.14 -18.16 24.38
N GLY A 451 -4.70 -17.81 23.21
CA GLY A 451 -5.17 -16.46 22.95
C GLY A 451 -6.21 -16.35 21.84
N GLY A 452 -6.50 -15.10 21.48
CA GLY A 452 -7.34 -14.74 20.35
C GLY A 452 -6.83 -13.48 19.66
N ALA A 453 -7.39 -13.19 18.48
CA ALA A 453 -7.05 -12.00 17.73
C ALA A 453 -8.25 -11.35 17.03
N THR A 454 -8.07 -10.08 16.67
CA THR A 454 -9.08 -9.29 15.97
C THR A 454 -9.25 -9.73 14.52
N GLY A 455 -8.21 -10.29 13.92
CA GLY A 455 -8.09 -10.32 12.47
C GLY A 455 -7.59 -8.98 11.95
N TRP A 456 -7.37 -8.89 10.64
CA TRP A 456 -6.94 -7.64 10.03
C TRP A 456 -8.01 -6.56 10.18
N LEU A 457 -7.57 -5.41 10.65
CA LEU A 457 -8.33 -4.19 10.82
C LEU A 457 -7.75 -3.14 9.87
N GLU A 458 -8.60 -2.30 9.30
CA GLU A 458 -8.18 -1.12 8.54
C GLU A 458 -8.37 0.13 9.40
N THR A 459 -7.28 0.80 9.74
CA THR A 459 -7.25 2.01 10.56
C THR A 459 -6.97 3.23 9.68
N ARG A 460 -7.80 4.26 9.77
CA ARG A 460 -7.74 5.45 8.90
C ARG A 460 -7.69 6.75 9.70
N GLY A 461 -6.96 7.74 9.17
CA GLY A 461 -6.86 9.09 9.73
C GLY A 461 -6.81 10.15 8.64
N ASN A 462 -7.40 11.32 8.92
CA ASN A 462 -7.41 12.46 8.00
C ASN A 462 -6.22 13.39 8.25
N VAL A 463 -5.72 14.01 7.20
CA VAL A 463 -4.53 14.89 7.23
C VAL A 463 -4.75 16.13 6.35
N THR A 464 -4.03 17.20 6.65
CA THR A 464 -3.93 18.38 5.80
C THR A 464 -2.75 18.20 4.85
N PRO A 465 -2.93 18.41 3.53
CA PRO A 465 -1.84 18.22 2.58
C PRO A 465 -0.62 19.11 2.91
N GLY A 466 0.58 18.56 2.73
CA GLY A 466 1.85 19.26 2.98
C GLY A 466 2.21 19.48 4.46
N GLU A 467 1.35 19.09 5.41
CA GLU A 467 1.64 19.25 6.85
C GLU A 467 2.71 18.25 7.34
N ILE A 468 3.25 18.49 8.54
CA ILE A 468 4.06 17.49 9.25
C ILE A 468 3.20 16.90 10.37
N ILE A 469 2.86 15.62 10.23
CA ILE A 469 2.14 14.87 11.26
C ILE A 469 3.09 14.17 12.21
N THR A 470 2.58 13.81 13.39
CA THR A 470 3.21 12.78 14.25
C THR A 470 2.25 11.61 14.40
N LEU A 471 2.69 10.43 13.94
CA LEU A 471 1.98 9.17 14.09
C LEU A 471 2.65 8.35 15.20
N ARG A 472 1.92 8.01 16.25
CA ARG A 472 2.39 7.15 17.35
C ARG A 472 1.59 5.87 17.36
N ILE A 473 2.26 4.72 17.39
CA ILE A 473 1.65 3.40 17.42
C ILE A 473 2.19 2.68 18.64
N ALA A 474 1.34 2.41 19.62
CA ALA A 474 1.76 1.93 20.93
C ALA A 474 0.92 0.74 21.41
N ILE A 475 1.60 -0.18 22.10
CA ILE A 475 1.02 -1.29 22.83
C ILE A 475 1.62 -1.34 24.24
N TRP A 476 0.82 -1.78 25.21
CA TRP A 476 1.30 -2.03 26.57
C TRP A 476 0.36 -2.98 27.32
N ASP A 477 0.91 -3.61 28.35
CA ASP A 477 0.15 -4.32 29.36
C ASP A 477 -0.39 -3.33 30.39
N THR A 478 -1.70 -3.43 30.67
CA THR A 478 -2.36 -2.57 31.65
C THR A 478 -2.60 -3.28 32.96
N SER A 479 -2.19 -2.62 34.04
CA SER A 479 -2.30 -3.07 35.44
C SER A 479 -1.24 -4.06 35.88
N ASP A 480 -0.80 -5.03 35.05
CA ASP A 480 0.26 -5.97 35.44
C ASP A 480 1.33 -6.21 34.35
N HIS A 481 2.00 -7.37 34.34
CA HIS A 481 3.15 -7.69 33.47
C HIS A 481 3.02 -9.12 32.94
N SER A 482 1.81 -9.65 32.95
CA SER A 482 1.51 -11.06 32.79
C SER A 482 0.49 -11.21 31.67
N TRP A 483 0.66 -12.26 30.86
CA TRP A 483 -0.18 -12.51 29.69
C TRP A 483 -0.01 -11.42 28.64
N ASP A 484 0.80 -11.73 27.64
CA ASP A 484 1.24 -10.72 26.71
C ASP A 484 0.22 -10.49 25.59
N SER A 485 0.29 -9.28 25.04
CA SER A 485 -0.44 -8.87 23.85
C SER A 485 0.51 -8.38 22.76
N LEU A 486 0.04 -8.43 21.53
CA LEU A 486 0.84 -8.13 20.34
C LEU A 486 -0.01 -7.41 19.30
N ALA A 487 0.58 -6.45 18.60
CA ALA A 487 0.00 -5.82 17.44
C ALA A 487 0.94 -5.95 16.24
N ILE A 488 0.37 -6.42 15.13
CA ILE A 488 0.98 -6.34 13.81
C ILE A 488 0.51 -5.04 13.15
N VAL A 489 1.40 -4.35 12.47
CA VAL A 489 1.15 -3.11 11.72
C VAL A 489 1.76 -3.27 10.33
N ASP A 490 1.02 -2.91 9.29
CA ASP A 490 1.49 -3.04 7.90
C ASP A 490 0.67 -2.20 6.90
N GLY A 491 1.12 -2.08 5.65
CA GLY A 491 0.29 -1.61 4.53
C GLY A 491 -0.16 -0.16 4.62
N PHE A 492 0.73 0.76 5.04
CA PHE A 492 0.43 2.18 5.05
C PHE A 492 0.21 2.70 3.63
N GLN A 493 -0.89 3.42 3.41
CA GLN A 493 -1.24 3.98 2.10
C GLN A 493 -1.86 5.36 2.24
N TRP A 494 -1.39 6.32 1.45
CA TRP A 494 -2.01 7.63 1.30
C TRP A 494 -3.30 7.56 0.47
N SER A 495 -4.14 8.57 0.61
CA SER A 495 -5.35 8.74 -0.20
C SER A 495 -5.61 10.22 -0.49
N THR A 496 -6.03 10.51 -1.72
CA THR A 496 -6.48 11.82 -2.18
C THR A 496 -7.89 12.19 -1.69
N GLU A 497 -8.56 11.26 -1.00
CA GLU A 497 -9.89 11.41 -0.44
C GLU A 497 -9.88 11.49 1.08
N VAL A 498 -10.90 12.14 1.65
CA VAL A 498 -11.12 12.11 3.10
C VAL A 498 -11.73 10.78 3.51
N ALA A 499 -11.27 10.25 4.64
CA ALA A 499 -11.78 9.00 5.21
C ALA A 499 -12.75 9.26 6.38
N GLN A 500 -13.50 8.23 6.75
CA GLN A 500 -14.08 8.13 8.10
C GLN A 500 -12.98 7.65 9.05
N PRO A 501 -12.50 8.50 9.99
CA PRO A 501 -11.44 8.14 10.90
C PRO A 501 -11.88 7.05 11.87
N GLY A 502 -10.98 6.12 12.17
CA GLY A 502 -11.25 4.98 13.04
C GLY A 502 -10.83 3.68 12.42
N THR A 503 -11.31 2.59 13.02
CA THR A 503 -10.92 1.23 12.64
C THR A 503 -12.12 0.36 12.32
N ASP A 504 -12.08 -0.31 11.17
CA ASP A 504 -13.06 -1.30 10.75
C ASP A 504 -12.42 -2.68 10.60
N ILE A 505 -13.22 -3.74 10.78
CA ILE A 505 -12.79 -5.11 10.50
C ILE A 505 -12.65 -5.27 8.98
N LEU A 506 -11.48 -5.71 8.52
CA LEU A 506 -11.24 -5.95 7.11
C LEU A 506 -11.93 -7.24 6.68
N ILE A 507 -13.09 -7.09 6.03
CA ILE A 507 -13.78 -8.20 5.37
C ILE A 507 -13.20 -8.29 3.95
N LYS A 508 -12.23 -9.19 3.72
CA LYS A 508 -11.79 -9.52 2.35
C LYS A 508 -12.99 -10.14 1.62
N LYS A 509 -13.53 -9.42 0.64
CA LYS A 509 -14.62 -9.89 -0.21
C LYS A 509 -14.17 -10.99 -1.16
#